data_AF-A0A7R9L1Z3-F1
#
_entry.id   AF-A0A7R9L1Z3-F1
#
_cell.length_a   1.000
_cell.length_b   1.000
_cell.length_c   1.000
_cell.angle_alpha   90.00
_cell.angle_beta   90.00
_cell.angle_gamma   90.00
#
_symmetry.space_group_name_H-M   'P 1'
#
loop_
_entity.id
_entity.type
_entity.pdbx_description
1 polymer ?
#
loop_
_entity_poly.entity_id
_entity_poly.type
_entity_poly.pdbx_seq_one_letter_code
_entity_poly.pdbx_strand_id
1 'polypeptide(L)'
;MPTFPTDSAVYMKKDVLNEKLNDISSEEGLTPRQAIATKEFAILSTKIMLTELVFFYLLFVYKMSANGSQVLDNSFHYNFEPFFTLQPNLETRKQQLKAWRQLIVDYYESISGYVLDVNQSINEPLFRNNKINRQLSLDSIRVILNDLHSNGLIEWLDQKRQDKCYVYWKRPEEWAQLIHKWVEEKSLNNTVCTLYEITSGEQTVDYAFHGLNEDILVKALKCLEINGKAVLINFDNNSGITSGEQTVDYAFHGLNEDILIKALKCLEIDGKAVLINFDNNSGPFGQTFIADDFFLSIVGASAAVCNTLCRILVGHLKDMTTYKICCLPLSCLATILVVALPLTPYTHRMVYAVCVVCAVGIVGSQYALMPSAITEAFGERFASINIGLVYMSTVIADIAGAFASQHLTDTLGWSGMIALVGVCALIDFLITFLLPNNQHLRLKKRLVNRDMKSLKAKCCDDKPFAIGVYNCNTIANTMTTRRTKATRL
;
A
#
# COMPACT_ATOMS: atom_id res chain seq x y z
N MET A 1 73.65 24.05 -2.09
CA MET A 1 72.25 23.70 -1.76
C MET A 1 72.12 22.20 -1.81
N PRO A 2 71.88 21.48 -0.70
CA PRO A 2 71.45 20.10 -0.79
C PRO A 2 69.93 20.08 -0.95
N THR A 3 69.48 19.47 -2.04
CA THR A 3 68.09 19.15 -2.36
C THR A 3 67.56 18.13 -1.35
N PHE A 4 66.55 18.51 -0.57
CA PHE A 4 65.76 17.56 0.22
C PHE A 4 64.94 16.66 -0.72
N PRO A 5 64.91 15.33 -0.51
CA PRO A 5 64.06 14.45 -1.30
C PRO A 5 62.61 14.64 -0.85
N THR A 6 61.78 15.20 -1.72
CA THR A 6 60.34 15.41 -1.49
C THR A 6 59.50 14.13 -1.49
N ASP A 7 60.08 12.99 -1.88
CA ASP A 7 59.36 11.73 -2.04
C ASP A 7 59.28 10.89 -0.76
N SER A 8 60.28 10.94 0.14
CA SER A 8 60.32 10.09 1.33
C SER A 8 59.23 10.43 2.37
N ALA A 9 58.81 11.69 2.45
CA ALA A 9 57.74 12.14 3.34
C ALA A 9 56.34 11.66 2.90
N VAL A 10 56.14 11.36 1.61
CA VAL A 10 54.88 10.85 1.06
C VAL A 10 54.74 9.35 1.31
N TYR A 11 55.83 8.59 1.17
CA TYR A 11 55.85 7.15 1.45
C TYR A 11 55.67 6.84 2.94
N MET A 12 56.38 7.55 3.85
CA MET A 12 56.17 7.42 5.30
C MET A 12 54.71 7.68 5.73
N LYS A 13 54.02 8.59 5.04
CA LYS A 13 52.61 8.92 5.34
C LYS A 13 51.65 7.80 4.98
N LYS A 14 51.94 7.04 3.90
CA LYS A 14 51.12 5.90 3.48
C LYS A 14 51.30 4.71 4.41
N ASP A 15 52.53 4.44 4.85
CA ASP A 15 52.81 3.30 5.74
C ASP A 15 52.21 3.52 7.13
N VAL A 16 52.34 4.73 7.69
CA VAL A 16 51.69 5.11 8.95
C VAL A 16 50.16 5.10 8.84
N LEU A 17 49.61 5.47 7.68
CA LEU A 17 48.16 5.41 7.45
C LEU A 17 47.68 3.95 7.39
N ASN A 18 48.43 3.06 6.73
CA ASN A 18 48.12 1.64 6.63
C ASN A 18 48.23 0.94 8.00
N GLU A 19 49.24 1.27 8.80
CA GLU A 19 49.40 0.77 10.16
C GLU A 19 48.23 1.21 11.06
N LYS A 20 47.82 2.49 10.98
CA LYS A 20 46.66 3.02 11.71
C LYS A 20 45.31 2.47 11.25
N LEU A 21 45.16 2.12 9.97
CA LEU A 21 43.96 1.46 9.44
C LEU A 21 43.77 0.04 10.03
N ASN A 22 44.86 -0.61 10.42
CA ASN A 22 44.86 -1.91 11.09
C ASN A 22 44.56 -1.78 12.60
N ASP A 23 44.81 -0.62 13.19
CA ASP A 23 44.72 -0.36 14.64
C ASP A 23 43.33 0.09 15.13
N ILE A 24 42.42 0.49 14.21
CA ILE A 24 41.03 0.81 14.54
C ILE A 24 40.25 -0.49 14.74
N SER A 25 39.75 -0.69 15.96
CA SER A 25 38.88 -1.81 16.30
C SER A 25 37.56 -1.74 15.53
N SER A 26 36.95 -2.90 15.26
CA SER A 26 35.66 -3.04 14.55
C SER A 26 34.49 -2.32 15.24
N GLU A 27 34.65 -1.92 16.50
CA GLU A 27 33.60 -1.34 17.34
C GLU A 27 33.46 0.19 17.26
N GLU A 28 34.23 0.88 16.41
CA GLU A 28 34.10 2.33 16.24
C GLU A 28 33.06 2.74 15.16
N GLY A 29 32.29 3.80 15.44
CA GLY A 29 31.26 4.30 14.53
C GLY A 29 31.08 5.82 14.57
N LEU A 30 30.47 6.36 13.51
CA LEU A 30 30.09 7.75 13.36
C LEU A 30 28.87 8.06 14.24
N THR A 31 28.93 9.19 14.94
CA THR A 31 27.76 9.71 15.67
C THR A 31 26.65 10.12 14.70
N PRO A 32 25.37 10.18 15.13
CA PRO A 32 24.25 10.56 14.28
C PRO A 32 24.46 11.87 13.49
N ARG A 33 24.94 12.91 14.18
CA ARG A 33 25.22 14.21 13.56
C ARG A 33 26.31 14.12 12.48
N GLN A 34 27.30 13.25 12.67
CA GLN A 34 28.36 13.03 11.69
C GLN A 34 27.88 12.15 10.52
N ALA A 35 27.03 11.17 10.78
CA ALA A 35 26.43 10.34 9.74
C ALA A 35 25.59 11.20 8.79
N ILE A 36 24.67 12.03 9.32
CA ILE A 36 23.81 12.93 8.53
C ILE A 36 24.62 13.86 7.61
N ALA A 37 25.79 14.33 8.08
CA ALA A 37 26.66 15.22 7.30
C ALA A 37 27.39 14.52 6.14
N THR A 38 27.30 13.20 6.01
CA THR A 38 28.00 12.43 4.97
C THR A 38 27.16 12.29 3.70
N LYS A 39 27.82 12.21 2.55
CA LYS A 39 27.15 11.93 1.27
C LYS A 39 26.51 10.54 1.27
N GLU A 40 27.12 9.58 1.96
CA GLU A 40 26.63 8.21 2.07
C GLU A 40 25.28 8.14 2.77
N PHE A 41 25.03 8.99 3.77
CA PHE A 41 23.72 9.08 4.42
C PHE A 41 22.65 9.54 3.44
N ALA A 42 22.90 10.59 2.66
CA ALA A 42 21.97 11.05 1.65
C ALA A 42 21.69 9.97 0.60
N ILE A 43 22.75 9.32 0.08
CA ILE A 43 22.62 8.27 -0.95
C ILE A 43 21.80 7.08 -0.42
N LEU A 44 22.10 6.60 0.79
CA LEU A 44 21.43 5.42 1.35
C LEU A 44 19.98 5.73 1.75
N SER A 45 19.70 6.94 2.23
CA SER A 45 18.34 7.41 2.51
C SER A 45 17.52 7.54 1.22
N THR A 46 18.09 8.13 0.16
CA THR A 46 17.41 8.20 -1.15
C THR A 46 17.16 6.80 -1.72
N LYS A 47 18.12 5.88 -1.58
CA LYS A 47 17.92 4.49 -2.02
C LYS A 47 16.74 3.84 -1.30
N ILE A 48 16.70 3.90 0.03
CA ILE A 48 15.62 3.31 0.83
C ILE A 48 14.27 3.94 0.50
N MET A 49 14.21 5.26 0.36
CA MET A 49 13.01 5.97 -0.07
C MET A 49 12.47 5.47 -1.42
N LEU A 50 13.35 5.31 -2.42
CA LEU A 50 12.94 4.80 -3.74
C LEU A 50 12.53 3.33 -3.69
N THR A 51 13.22 2.51 -2.90
CA THR A 51 12.85 1.11 -2.68
C THR A 51 11.46 1.01 -2.05
N GLU A 52 11.13 1.88 -1.08
CA GLU A 52 9.81 1.96 -0.44
C GLU A 52 8.72 2.41 -1.40
N LEU A 53 8.97 3.44 -2.22
CA LEU A 53 8.01 3.87 -3.23
C LEU A 53 7.66 2.74 -4.22
N VAL A 54 8.67 1.99 -4.67
CA VAL A 54 8.47 0.83 -5.56
C VAL A 54 7.71 -0.28 -4.84
N PHE A 55 8.05 -0.58 -3.59
CA PHE A 55 7.39 -1.62 -2.80
C PHE A 55 5.92 -1.27 -2.52
N PHE A 56 5.66 -0.04 -2.06
CA PHE A 56 4.31 0.49 -1.83
C PHE A 56 3.46 0.38 -3.10
N TYR A 57 3.99 0.80 -4.25
CA TYR A 57 3.27 0.66 -5.52
C TYR A 57 2.97 -0.79 -5.88
N LEU A 58 3.94 -1.70 -5.69
CA LEU A 58 3.72 -3.13 -5.93
C LEU A 58 2.60 -3.67 -5.04
N LEU A 59 2.44 -3.20 -3.79
CA LEU A 59 1.29 -3.56 -2.96
C LEU A 59 -0.03 -3.10 -3.58
N PHE A 60 -0.08 -1.93 -4.22
CA PHE A 60 -1.27 -1.42 -4.93
C PHE A 60 -1.57 -2.16 -6.23
N VAL A 61 -0.57 -2.75 -6.89
CA VAL A 61 -0.75 -3.54 -8.12
C VAL A 61 -1.60 -4.79 -7.88
N TYR A 62 -1.46 -5.43 -6.72
CA TYR A 62 -2.23 -6.65 -6.38
C TYR A 62 -3.13 -6.49 -5.15
N LYS A 63 -3.31 -5.26 -4.63
CA LYS A 63 -3.92 -5.02 -3.32
C LYS A 63 -5.23 -5.80 -3.21
N MET A 64 -5.26 -6.69 -2.23
CA MET A 64 -6.50 -7.24 -1.70
C MET A 64 -7.38 -6.06 -1.27
N SER A 65 -8.56 -5.95 -1.88
CA SER A 65 -9.70 -5.40 -1.15
C SER A 65 -9.75 -6.09 0.22
N ALA A 66 -10.00 -5.35 1.29
CA ALA A 66 -10.19 -5.97 2.60
C ALA A 66 -11.38 -6.92 2.50
N ASN A 67 -11.09 -8.19 2.24
CA ASN A 67 -12.09 -9.19 1.90
C ASN A 67 -13.03 -9.37 3.09
N GLY A 68 -14.34 -9.36 2.86
CA GLY A 68 -15.36 -9.70 3.88
C GLY A 68 -15.10 -11.03 4.60
N SER A 69 -14.24 -11.89 4.04
CA SER A 69 -13.66 -13.06 4.68
C SER A 69 -13.03 -12.80 6.06
N GLN A 70 -12.42 -11.64 6.31
CA GLN A 70 -11.85 -11.33 7.65
C GLN A 70 -12.94 -11.06 8.70
N VAL A 71 -14.06 -10.44 8.30
CA VAL A 71 -15.20 -10.22 9.19
C VAL A 71 -15.84 -11.54 9.60
N LEU A 72 -15.98 -12.46 8.64
CA LEU A 72 -16.46 -13.82 8.90
C LEU A 72 -15.54 -14.55 9.89
N ASP A 73 -14.23 -14.50 9.67
CA ASP A 73 -13.23 -15.20 10.49
C ASP A 73 -13.17 -14.70 11.95
N ASN A 74 -13.45 -13.41 12.18
CA ASN A 74 -13.46 -12.81 13.51
C ASN A 74 -14.72 -13.16 14.32
N SER A 75 -15.77 -13.66 13.67
CA SER A 75 -17.01 -14.05 14.37
C SER A 75 -16.86 -15.42 15.04
N PHE A 76 -16.99 -15.44 16.37
CA PHE A 76 -16.97 -16.70 17.15
C PHE A 76 -18.02 -17.71 16.65
N HIS A 77 -19.22 -17.23 16.29
CA HIS A 77 -20.30 -18.08 15.81
C HIS A 77 -19.97 -18.74 14.46
N TYR A 78 -19.28 -18.02 13.57
CA TYR A 78 -18.90 -18.53 12.26
C TYR A 78 -17.88 -19.69 12.33
N ASN A 79 -17.08 -19.77 13.39
CA ASN A 79 -16.14 -20.87 13.62
C ASN A 79 -16.74 -22.00 14.49
N PHE A 80 -18.01 -21.91 14.87
CA PHE A 80 -18.68 -22.90 15.71
C PHE A 80 -19.49 -23.89 14.84
N GLU A 81 -19.07 -25.15 14.77
CA GLU A 81 -19.69 -26.14 13.86
C GLU A 81 -21.22 -26.28 13.95
N PRO A 82 -21.86 -26.32 15.14
CA PRO A 82 -23.32 -26.42 15.24
C PRO A 82 -24.06 -25.21 14.65
N PHE A 83 -23.38 -24.09 14.41
CA PHE A 83 -23.98 -22.88 13.85
C PHE A 83 -24.47 -23.08 12.40
N PHE A 84 -23.86 -24.00 11.65
CA PHE A 84 -24.23 -24.34 10.27
C PHE A 84 -25.36 -25.38 10.16
N THR A 85 -25.91 -25.82 11.29
CA THR A 85 -27.02 -26.77 11.35
C THR A 85 -28.20 -26.11 12.05
N LEU A 86 -29.36 -26.07 11.40
CA LEU A 86 -30.55 -25.47 11.99
C LEU A 86 -30.94 -26.18 13.30
N GLN A 87 -30.95 -25.43 14.41
CA GLN A 87 -31.13 -26.02 15.73
C GLN A 87 -32.57 -26.54 15.93
N PRO A 88 -32.78 -27.73 16.51
CA PRO A 88 -34.12 -28.29 16.70
C PRO A 88 -34.91 -27.55 17.80
N ASN A 89 -34.21 -27.06 18.83
CA ASN A 89 -34.82 -26.30 19.92
C ASN A 89 -35.19 -24.88 19.45
N LEU A 90 -36.43 -24.46 19.71
CA LEU A 90 -36.95 -23.15 19.29
C LEU A 90 -36.20 -21.96 19.88
N GLU A 91 -35.85 -22.00 21.17
CA GLU A 91 -35.15 -20.89 21.83
C GLU A 91 -33.71 -20.76 21.32
N THR A 92 -33.02 -21.88 21.15
CA THR A 92 -31.68 -21.92 20.56
C THR A 92 -31.72 -21.49 19.08
N ARG A 93 -32.75 -21.91 18.33
CA ARG A 93 -32.95 -21.49 16.94
C ARG A 93 -33.16 -19.99 16.83
N LYS A 94 -33.93 -19.36 17.72
CA LYS A 94 -34.09 -17.90 17.74
C LYS A 94 -32.75 -17.18 17.93
N GLN A 95 -31.91 -17.67 18.84
CA GLN A 95 -30.57 -17.10 19.06
C GLN A 95 -29.65 -17.32 17.85
N GLN A 96 -29.70 -18.51 17.24
CA GLN A 96 -28.98 -18.83 16.02
C GLN A 96 -29.36 -17.89 14.87
N LEU A 97 -30.65 -17.69 14.62
CA LEU A 97 -31.15 -16.79 13.58
C LEU A 97 -30.71 -15.36 13.84
N LYS A 98 -30.77 -14.88 15.10
CA LYS A 98 -30.25 -13.56 15.49
C LYS A 98 -28.76 -13.39 15.15
N ALA A 99 -27.95 -14.40 15.44
CA ALA A 99 -26.53 -14.37 15.10
C ALA A 99 -26.28 -14.38 13.59
N TRP A 100 -27.06 -15.15 12.81
CA TRP A 100 -27.00 -15.12 11.35
C TRP A 100 -27.39 -13.76 10.76
N ARG A 101 -28.43 -13.08 11.31
CA ARG A 101 -28.80 -11.73 10.88
C ARG A 101 -27.63 -10.76 11.01
N GLN A 102 -26.99 -10.74 12.16
CA GLN A 102 -25.84 -9.86 12.42
C GLN A 102 -24.68 -10.18 11.47
N LEU A 103 -24.34 -11.47 11.32
CA LEU A 103 -23.22 -11.89 10.48
C LEU A 103 -23.42 -11.52 9.00
N ILE A 104 -24.63 -11.69 8.48
CA ILE A 104 -24.97 -11.34 7.08
C ILE A 104 -24.86 -9.83 6.90
N VAL A 105 -25.42 -9.05 7.84
CA VAL A 105 -25.34 -7.58 7.80
C VAL A 105 -23.89 -7.09 7.84
N ASP A 106 -23.09 -7.57 8.80
CA ASP A 106 -21.69 -7.17 8.96
C ASP A 106 -20.85 -7.56 7.73
N TYR A 107 -21.13 -8.73 7.15
CA TYR A 107 -20.45 -9.19 5.94
C TYR A 107 -20.75 -8.28 4.75
N TYR A 108 -22.03 -8.00 4.47
CA TYR A 108 -22.43 -7.16 3.34
C TYR A 108 -22.03 -5.69 3.52
N GLU A 109 -21.99 -5.18 4.76
CA GLU A 109 -21.40 -3.88 5.08
C GLU A 109 -19.91 -3.85 4.72
N SER A 110 -19.15 -4.88 5.10
CA SER A 110 -17.70 -4.91 4.88
C SER A 110 -17.28 -4.95 3.41
N ILE A 111 -18.10 -5.59 2.56
CA ILE A 111 -17.88 -5.64 1.11
C ILE A 111 -18.62 -4.54 0.37
N SER A 112 -19.37 -3.68 1.08
CA SER A 112 -20.25 -2.66 0.51
C SER A 112 -21.19 -3.19 -0.58
N GLY A 113 -21.64 -4.44 -0.43
CA GLY A 113 -22.46 -5.16 -1.41
C GLY A 113 -23.92 -5.20 -0.97
N TYR A 114 -24.87 -4.99 -1.88
CA TYR A 114 -26.29 -4.90 -1.51
C TYR A 114 -27.16 -6.03 -2.06
N VAL A 115 -26.63 -6.91 -2.91
CA VAL A 115 -27.42 -7.94 -3.60
C VAL A 115 -26.94 -9.34 -3.20
N LEU A 116 -27.88 -10.19 -2.80
CA LEU A 116 -27.68 -11.59 -2.50
C LEU A 116 -28.44 -12.45 -3.51
N ASP A 117 -27.74 -13.35 -4.19
CA ASP A 117 -28.34 -14.40 -5.01
C ASP A 117 -28.36 -15.71 -4.21
N VAL A 118 -29.55 -16.27 -3.98
CA VAL A 118 -29.76 -17.43 -3.09
C VAL A 118 -29.08 -18.69 -3.63
N ASN A 119 -29.01 -18.86 -4.95
CA ASN A 119 -28.45 -20.05 -5.55
C ASN A 119 -26.92 -19.97 -5.66
N GLN A 120 -26.38 -18.79 -5.91
CA GLN A 120 -24.94 -18.57 -6.00
C GLN A 120 -24.27 -18.52 -4.62
N SER A 121 -24.96 -17.92 -3.64
CA SER A 121 -24.45 -17.73 -2.27
C SER A 121 -24.15 -19.02 -1.50
N ILE A 122 -24.68 -20.17 -1.94
CA ILE A 122 -24.35 -21.48 -1.38
C ILE A 122 -22.84 -21.74 -1.40
N ASN A 123 -22.16 -21.31 -2.46
CA ASN A 123 -20.73 -21.51 -2.67
C ASN A 123 -19.88 -20.34 -2.16
N GLU A 124 -20.54 -19.25 -1.72
CA GLU A 124 -19.86 -18.10 -1.17
C GLU A 124 -19.36 -18.36 0.26
N PRO A 125 -18.31 -17.65 0.69
CA PRO A 125 -17.75 -17.82 2.04
C PRO A 125 -18.78 -17.50 3.14
N LEU A 126 -19.82 -16.70 2.86
CA LEU A 126 -20.85 -16.37 3.84
C LEU A 126 -21.58 -17.61 4.40
N PHE A 127 -21.93 -18.58 3.55
CA PHE A 127 -22.69 -19.77 3.96
C PHE A 127 -21.87 -21.07 3.96
N ARG A 128 -20.58 -20.98 3.57
CA ARG A 128 -19.66 -22.12 3.50
C ARG A 128 -18.34 -21.79 4.20
N ASN A 129 -18.13 -22.42 5.35
CA ASN A 129 -16.86 -22.33 6.07
C ASN A 129 -15.98 -23.56 5.77
N ASN A 130 -14.96 -23.34 4.94
CA ASN A 130 -13.99 -24.37 4.56
C ASN A 130 -13.03 -24.76 5.70
N LYS A 131 -12.84 -23.92 6.74
CA LYS A 131 -11.93 -24.24 7.86
C LYS A 131 -12.47 -25.35 8.75
N ILE A 132 -13.78 -25.34 8.99
CA ILE A 132 -14.48 -26.33 9.79
C ILE A 132 -15.19 -27.39 8.93
N ASN A 133 -15.07 -27.31 7.60
CA ASN A 133 -15.75 -28.18 6.63
C ASN A 133 -17.27 -28.25 6.86
N ARG A 134 -17.91 -27.08 7.03
CA ARG A 134 -19.37 -26.95 7.19
C ARG A 134 -19.96 -25.99 6.17
N GLN A 135 -21.19 -26.28 5.77
CA GLN A 135 -21.95 -25.51 4.80
C GLN A 135 -23.44 -25.59 5.16
N LEU A 136 -24.17 -24.49 5.01
CA LEU A 136 -25.61 -24.48 5.19
C LEU A 136 -26.33 -25.12 3.99
N SER A 137 -27.42 -25.83 4.25
CA SER A 137 -28.32 -26.29 3.20
C SER A 137 -29.17 -25.13 2.67
N LEU A 138 -29.60 -25.24 1.40
CA LEU A 138 -30.51 -24.27 0.77
C LEU A 138 -31.78 -24.01 1.58
N ASP A 139 -32.36 -25.08 2.15
CA ASP A 139 -33.55 -24.94 2.99
C ASP A 139 -33.27 -24.12 4.25
N SER A 140 -32.09 -24.31 4.86
CA SER A 140 -31.68 -23.54 6.04
C SER A 140 -31.42 -22.07 5.68
N ILE A 141 -30.78 -21.81 4.54
CA ILE A 141 -30.56 -20.45 4.02
C ILE A 141 -31.90 -19.76 3.80
N ARG A 142 -32.89 -20.41 3.18
CA ARG A 142 -34.23 -19.85 2.99
C ARG A 142 -34.93 -19.54 4.31
N VAL A 143 -34.79 -20.39 5.32
CA VAL A 143 -35.32 -20.11 6.67
C VAL A 143 -34.66 -18.88 7.28
N ILE A 144 -33.34 -18.74 7.15
CA ILE A 144 -32.59 -17.57 7.61
C ILE A 144 -33.06 -16.31 6.87
N LEU A 145 -33.11 -16.34 5.54
CA LEU A 145 -33.55 -15.21 4.73
C LEU A 145 -35.01 -14.80 5.02
N ASN A 146 -35.90 -15.76 5.24
CA ASN A 146 -37.28 -15.45 5.66
C ASN A 146 -37.32 -14.74 7.02
N ASP A 147 -36.45 -15.13 7.96
CA ASP A 147 -36.29 -14.43 9.22
C ASP A 147 -35.73 -13.00 9.01
N LEU A 148 -34.71 -12.81 8.16
CA LEU A 148 -34.23 -11.47 7.79
C LEU A 148 -35.34 -10.60 7.17
N HIS A 149 -36.17 -11.18 6.29
CA HIS A 149 -37.27 -10.48 5.62
C HIS A 149 -38.32 -10.03 6.64
N SER A 150 -38.69 -10.90 7.59
CA SER A 150 -39.63 -10.55 8.66
C SER A 150 -39.12 -9.43 9.58
N ASN A 151 -37.80 -9.24 9.67
CA ASN A 151 -37.16 -8.16 10.42
C ASN A 151 -36.88 -6.90 9.56
N GLY A 152 -37.28 -6.89 8.28
CA GLY A 152 -37.07 -5.77 7.36
C GLY A 152 -35.61 -5.50 7.00
N LEU A 153 -34.75 -6.52 7.08
CA LEU A 153 -33.33 -6.43 6.71
C LEU A 153 -33.06 -6.86 5.27
N ILE A 154 -34.02 -7.54 4.63
CA ILE A 154 -33.94 -7.87 3.22
C ILE A 154 -35.23 -7.55 2.50
N GLU A 155 -35.13 -7.31 1.20
CA GLU A 155 -36.27 -7.12 0.30
C GLU A 155 -36.05 -7.96 -0.96
N TRP A 156 -37.02 -8.79 -1.32
CA TRP A 156 -36.94 -9.63 -2.50
C TRP A 156 -37.09 -8.79 -3.78
N LEU A 157 -36.22 -9.01 -4.76
CA LEU A 157 -36.29 -8.38 -6.08
C LEU A 157 -37.51 -8.85 -6.86
N ASP A 158 -37.78 -10.17 -6.81
CA ASP A 158 -39.00 -10.78 -7.36
C ASP A 158 -39.69 -11.59 -6.26
N GLN A 159 -40.85 -11.09 -5.83
CA GLN A 159 -41.65 -11.72 -4.77
C GLN A 159 -42.10 -13.16 -5.12
N LYS A 160 -42.16 -13.51 -6.41
CA LYS A 160 -42.60 -14.83 -6.89
C LYS A 160 -41.44 -15.82 -7.02
N ARG A 161 -40.27 -15.36 -7.50
CA ARG A 161 -39.11 -16.23 -7.73
C ARG A 161 -38.23 -16.38 -6.49
N GLN A 162 -38.13 -15.34 -5.66
CA GLN A 162 -37.31 -15.32 -4.43
C GLN A 162 -35.88 -15.87 -4.66
N ASP A 163 -35.31 -15.52 -5.80
CA ASP A 163 -33.98 -15.93 -6.25
C ASP A 163 -32.91 -14.91 -5.87
N LYS A 164 -33.27 -13.62 -5.87
CA LYS A 164 -32.40 -12.51 -5.46
C LYS A 164 -33.09 -11.58 -4.48
N CYS A 165 -32.33 -11.08 -3.50
CA CYS A 165 -32.79 -10.06 -2.57
C CYS A 165 -31.76 -8.97 -2.35
N TYR A 166 -32.24 -7.79 -1.98
CA TYR A 166 -31.42 -6.73 -1.42
C TYR A 166 -31.17 -7.00 0.05
N VAL A 167 -29.94 -6.76 0.51
CA VAL A 167 -29.52 -6.84 1.91
C VAL A 167 -29.25 -5.44 2.43
N TYR A 168 -29.90 -5.08 3.53
CA TYR A 168 -29.80 -3.76 4.14
C TYR A 168 -29.03 -3.84 5.47
N TRP A 169 -27.78 -3.36 5.49
CA TRP A 169 -27.06 -3.09 6.75
C TRP A 169 -27.50 -1.78 7.40
N LYS A 170 -27.97 -0.84 6.57
CA LYS A 170 -28.76 0.32 6.96
C LYS A 170 -29.99 0.36 6.09
N ARG A 171 -31.14 0.65 6.70
CA ARG A 171 -32.41 0.62 5.98
C ARG A 171 -32.53 1.83 5.05
N PRO A 172 -33.28 1.72 3.95
CA PRO A 172 -33.55 2.88 3.07
C PRO A 172 -34.08 4.10 3.82
N GLU A 173 -34.89 3.91 4.87
CA GLU A 173 -35.40 5.01 5.70
C GLU A 173 -34.31 5.70 6.52
N GLU A 174 -33.29 4.97 6.96
CA GLU A 174 -32.16 5.52 7.70
C GLU A 174 -31.22 6.29 6.75
N TRP A 175 -30.99 5.75 5.55
CA TRP A 175 -30.27 6.45 4.48
C TRP A 175 -30.99 7.74 4.09
N ALA A 176 -32.31 7.70 3.94
CA ALA A 176 -33.16 8.84 3.66
C ALA A 176 -32.95 9.97 4.70
N GLN A 177 -32.92 9.62 5.99
CA GLN A 177 -32.70 10.60 7.07
C GLN A 177 -31.31 11.23 7.00
N LEU A 178 -30.26 10.46 6.71
CA LEU A 178 -28.90 10.98 6.56
C LEU A 178 -28.78 11.93 5.38
N ILE A 179 -29.36 11.57 4.24
CA ILE A 179 -29.39 12.43 3.04
C ILE A 179 -30.15 13.71 3.34
N HIS A 180 -31.32 13.63 3.97
CA HIS A 180 -32.09 14.82 4.35
C HIS A 180 -31.32 15.74 5.29
N LYS A 181 -30.64 15.18 6.30
CA LYS A 181 -29.81 15.95 7.22
C LYS A 181 -28.67 16.67 6.50
N TRP A 182 -28.03 16.01 5.53
CA TRP A 182 -27.00 16.64 4.69
C TRP A 182 -27.57 17.82 3.87
N VAL A 183 -28.73 17.64 3.24
CA VAL A 183 -29.40 18.71 2.48
C VAL A 183 -29.68 19.93 3.38
N GLU A 184 -30.14 19.71 4.61
CA GLU A 184 -30.37 20.78 5.59
C GLU A 184 -29.05 21.48 6.00
N GLU A 185 -28.01 20.71 6.32
CA GLU A 185 -26.70 21.24 6.73
C GLU A 185 -26.02 22.07 5.62
N LYS A 186 -26.14 21.62 4.37
CA LYS A 186 -25.57 22.33 3.21
C LYS A 186 -26.48 23.42 2.65
N SER A 187 -27.66 23.63 3.26
CA SER A 187 -28.66 24.60 2.81
C SER A 187 -29.09 24.40 1.35
N LEU A 188 -29.13 23.14 0.90
CA LEU A 188 -29.56 22.73 -0.45
C LEU A 188 -31.09 22.55 -0.53
N ASN A 189 -31.83 23.25 0.33
CA ASN A 189 -33.29 23.22 0.33
C ASN A 189 -33.80 23.93 -0.93
N ASN A 190 -34.75 23.31 -1.63
CA ASN A 190 -35.32 23.78 -2.90
C ASN A 190 -34.33 23.82 -4.09
N THR A 191 -33.20 23.11 -4.01
CA THR A 191 -32.29 22.93 -5.15
C THR A 191 -32.43 21.54 -5.75
N VAL A 192 -32.18 21.44 -7.05
CA VAL A 192 -32.13 20.17 -7.77
C VAL A 192 -30.77 19.53 -7.52
N CYS A 193 -30.77 18.28 -7.08
CA CYS A 193 -29.57 17.47 -6.99
C CYS A 193 -29.73 16.21 -7.84
N THR A 194 -28.66 15.84 -8.54
CA THR A 194 -28.58 14.57 -9.28
C THR A 194 -28.18 13.44 -8.34
N LEU A 195 -28.47 12.19 -8.71
CA LEU A 195 -27.98 11.05 -7.92
C LEU A 195 -26.46 11.04 -7.80
N TYR A 196 -25.75 11.43 -8.88
CA TYR A 196 -24.30 11.53 -8.92
C TYR A 196 -23.75 12.56 -7.92
N GLU A 197 -24.35 13.73 -7.80
CA GLU A 197 -23.91 14.74 -6.82
C GLU A 197 -24.06 14.23 -5.39
N ILE A 198 -25.06 13.39 -5.13
CA ILE A 198 -25.30 12.80 -3.81
C ILE A 198 -24.29 11.68 -3.52
N THR A 199 -24.02 10.78 -4.48
CA THR A 199 -23.14 9.61 -4.25
C THR A 199 -21.68 9.87 -4.52
N SER A 200 -21.34 10.80 -5.41
CA SER A 200 -19.99 10.98 -5.94
C SER A 200 -19.56 12.45 -6.02
N GLY A 201 -20.37 13.38 -5.49
CA GLY A 201 -20.01 14.80 -5.44
C GLY A 201 -18.89 15.10 -4.43
N GLU A 202 -18.12 16.17 -4.70
CA GLU A 202 -17.05 16.65 -3.80
C GLU A 202 -17.58 17.06 -2.42
N GLN A 203 -18.87 17.43 -2.32
CA GLN A 203 -19.50 17.86 -1.07
C GLN A 203 -19.98 16.71 -0.18
N THR A 204 -19.94 15.46 -0.66
CA THR A 204 -20.47 14.28 0.04
C THR A 204 -19.39 13.33 0.55
N VAL A 205 -18.11 13.59 0.27
CA VAL A 205 -16.95 12.73 0.64
C VAL A 205 -16.90 12.39 2.13
N ASP A 206 -17.29 13.34 3.00
CA ASP A 206 -17.29 13.14 4.46
C ASP A 206 -18.53 12.39 4.98
N TYR A 207 -19.49 12.07 4.12
CA TYR A 207 -20.77 11.48 4.51
C TYR A 207 -20.83 9.98 4.19
N ALA A 208 -21.50 9.23 5.07
CA ALA A 208 -21.55 7.77 4.99
C ALA A 208 -22.29 7.20 3.76
N PHE A 209 -23.07 8.03 3.04
CA PHE A 209 -23.78 7.66 1.82
C PHE A 209 -22.99 7.95 0.54
N HIS A 210 -21.75 8.44 0.65
CA HIS A 210 -20.84 8.56 -0.48
C HIS A 210 -20.52 7.15 -1.03
N GLY A 211 -20.64 6.95 -2.33
CA GLY A 211 -20.52 5.63 -2.98
C GLY A 211 -21.70 4.68 -2.74
N LEU A 212 -22.84 5.17 -2.22
CA LEU A 212 -24.05 4.36 -2.05
C LEU A 212 -24.53 3.80 -3.38
N ASN A 213 -24.89 2.52 -3.40
CA ASN A 213 -25.46 1.87 -4.59
C ASN A 213 -26.73 2.59 -5.04
N GLU A 214 -26.83 2.83 -6.35
CA GLU A 214 -27.90 3.64 -6.95
C GLU A 214 -29.30 3.09 -6.67
N ASP A 215 -29.51 1.76 -6.71
CA ASP A 215 -30.81 1.15 -6.43
C ASP A 215 -31.27 1.46 -5.01
N ILE A 216 -30.34 1.42 -4.05
CA ILE A 216 -30.59 1.64 -2.62
C ILE A 216 -30.81 3.13 -2.36
N LEU A 217 -30.05 3.98 -3.03
CA LEU A 217 -30.25 5.41 -3.01
C LEU A 217 -31.64 5.78 -3.53
N VAL A 218 -32.05 5.24 -4.69
CA VAL A 218 -33.37 5.49 -5.25
C VAL A 218 -34.47 5.05 -4.28
N LYS A 219 -34.30 3.91 -3.60
CA LYS A 219 -35.23 3.48 -2.54
C LYS A 219 -35.26 4.45 -1.36
N ALA A 220 -34.11 4.91 -0.89
CA ALA A 220 -34.02 5.89 0.19
C ALA A 220 -34.69 7.22 -0.20
N LEU A 221 -34.49 7.68 -1.43
CA LEU A 221 -35.12 8.89 -1.96
C LEU A 221 -36.63 8.73 -2.13
N LYS A 222 -37.12 7.56 -2.55
CA LYS A 222 -38.55 7.24 -2.56
C LYS A 222 -39.16 7.31 -1.16
N CYS A 223 -38.42 6.91 -0.12
CA CYS A 223 -38.88 7.12 1.26
C CYS A 223 -39.03 8.61 1.61
N LEU A 224 -38.14 9.49 1.12
CA LEU A 224 -38.29 10.94 1.30
C LEU A 224 -39.47 11.50 0.50
N GLU A 225 -39.72 10.96 -0.69
CA GLU A 225 -40.85 11.35 -1.54
C GLU A 225 -42.20 11.00 -0.91
N ILE A 226 -42.35 9.77 -0.41
CA ILE A 226 -43.57 9.34 0.30
C ILE A 226 -43.81 10.21 1.53
N ASN A 227 -42.74 10.65 2.20
CA ASN A 227 -42.82 11.55 3.36
C ASN A 227 -43.06 13.03 2.97
N GLY A 228 -43.19 13.35 1.68
CA GLY A 228 -43.42 14.70 1.17
C GLY A 228 -42.22 15.64 1.30
N LYS A 229 -41.01 15.10 1.51
CA LYS A 229 -39.78 15.87 1.74
C LYS A 229 -38.92 16.05 0.49
N ALA A 230 -39.12 15.21 -0.52
CA ALA A 230 -38.42 15.26 -1.80
C ALA A 230 -39.39 14.89 -2.93
N VAL A 231 -39.02 15.13 -4.19
CA VAL A 231 -39.78 14.64 -5.35
C VAL A 231 -38.80 14.14 -6.40
N LEU A 232 -38.93 12.87 -6.81
CA LEU A 232 -38.00 12.27 -7.76
C LEU A 232 -38.41 12.63 -9.20
N ILE A 233 -37.47 13.14 -10.00
CA ILE A 233 -37.63 13.33 -11.45
C ILE A 233 -36.86 12.24 -12.15
N ASN A 234 -37.58 11.46 -12.93
CA ASN A 234 -36.94 10.66 -13.95
C ASN A 234 -36.96 11.47 -15.24
N PHE A 235 -35.83 12.09 -15.57
CA PHE A 235 -35.54 12.43 -16.96
C PHE A 235 -35.11 11.14 -17.63
N ASP A 236 -35.75 10.73 -18.72
CA ASP A 236 -35.53 9.42 -19.34
C ASP A 236 -34.05 9.20 -19.74
N ASN A 237 -33.30 8.61 -18.78
CA ASN A 237 -31.90 8.13 -18.73
C ASN A 237 -30.92 8.85 -17.76
N ASN A 238 -31.36 9.72 -16.84
CA ASN A 238 -30.59 10.11 -15.66
C ASN A 238 -31.54 10.59 -14.55
N SER A 239 -31.58 9.87 -13.41
CA SER A 239 -32.42 10.23 -12.27
C SER A 239 -31.93 11.52 -11.58
N GLY A 240 -32.82 12.49 -11.43
CA GLY A 240 -32.64 13.73 -10.65
C GLY A 240 -33.84 13.97 -9.73
N ILE A 241 -33.87 15.02 -8.91
CA ILE A 241 -34.97 15.32 -7.96
C ILE A 241 -35.48 16.77 -8.15
N THR A 242 -36.77 16.97 -8.47
CA THR A 242 -37.53 18.23 -8.59
C THR A 242 -39.00 17.93 -8.37
N SER A 243 -39.73 18.94 -7.88
CA SER A 243 -41.18 18.94 -7.74
C SER A 243 -41.93 19.21 -9.06
N GLY A 244 -42.60 18.19 -9.64
CA GLY A 244 -43.85 18.35 -10.42
C GLY A 244 -43.88 18.05 -11.94
N GLU A 245 -44.79 17.11 -12.29
CA GLU A 245 -45.63 16.85 -13.49
C GLU A 245 -45.13 16.67 -14.95
N GLN A 246 -45.55 15.51 -15.50
CA GLN A 246 -45.87 15.08 -16.88
C GLN A 246 -44.82 14.40 -17.80
N THR A 247 -45.35 13.37 -18.49
CA THR A 247 -44.77 12.18 -19.15
C THR A 247 -44.52 12.31 -20.67
N VAL A 248 -43.67 11.44 -21.27
CA VAL A 248 -43.98 10.34 -22.25
C VAL A 248 -42.85 10.10 -23.31
N ASP A 249 -42.38 8.83 -23.38
CA ASP A 249 -42.09 7.94 -24.54
C ASP A 249 -40.69 7.63 -25.14
N TYR A 250 -40.56 6.32 -25.43
CA TYR A 250 -39.44 5.46 -25.81
C TYR A 250 -38.89 5.64 -27.25
N ALA A 251 -37.57 5.81 -27.42
CA ALA A 251 -36.97 6.01 -28.77
C ALA A 251 -35.72 5.20 -29.16
N PHE A 252 -35.05 4.41 -28.30
CA PHE A 252 -33.69 3.92 -28.61
C PHE A 252 -33.45 2.40 -28.61
N HIS A 253 -34.50 1.59 -28.66
CA HIS A 253 -34.31 0.14 -28.70
C HIS A 253 -33.84 -0.33 -30.10
N GLY A 254 -32.62 -0.90 -30.19
CA GLY A 254 -32.13 -1.61 -31.39
C GLY A 254 -31.06 -0.93 -32.24
N LEU A 255 -30.38 0.11 -31.75
CA LEU A 255 -29.28 0.76 -32.47
C LEU A 255 -27.92 0.07 -32.26
N ASN A 256 -27.08 0.13 -33.29
CA ASN A 256 -25.71 -0.35 -33.26
C ASN A 256 -24.85 0.49 -32.30
N GLU A 257 -24.04 -0.19 -31.47
CA GLU A 257 -23.27 0.38 -30.35
C GLU A 257 -22.35 1.53 -30.79
N ASP A 258 -21.72 1.43 -31.97
CA ASP A 258 -20.85 2.49 -32.51
C ASP A 258 -21.61 3.77 -32.90
N ILE A 259 -22.88 3.63 -33.29
CA ILE A 259 -23.75 4.75 -33.65
C ILE A 259 -24.29 5.40 -32.38
N LEU A 260 -24.59 4.60 -31.35
CA LEU A 260 -25.02 5.07 -30.04
C LEU A 260 -23.92 5.91 -29.35
N ILE A 261 -22.67 5.44 -29.38
CA ILE A 261 -21.52 6.15 -28.79
C ILE A 261 -21.26 7.49 -29.51
N LYS A 262 -21.39 7.54 -30.84
CA LYS A 262 -21.26 8.80 -31.60
C LYS A 262 -22.40 9.77 -31.31
N ALA A 263 -23.63 9.27 -31.18
CA ALA A 263 -24.79 10.10 -30.84
C ALA A 263 -24.68 10.66 -29.42
N LEU A 264 -24.21 9.85 -28.46
CA LEU A 264 -23.99 10.25 -27.07
C LEU A 264 -22.85 11.29 -26.94
N LYS A 265 -21.78 11.17 -27.73
CA LYS A 265 -20.72 12.20 -27.81
C LYS A 265 -21.20 13.54 -28.38
N CYS A 266 -22.14 13.53 -29.32
CA CYS A 266 -22.75 14.76 -29.81
C CYS A 266 -23.65 15.41 -28.73
N LEU A 267 -24.34 14.60 -27.92
CA LEU A 267 -25.14 15.09 -26.79
C LEU A 267 -24.29 15.61 -25.62
N GLU A 268 -23.07 15.11 -25.46
CA GLU A 268 -22.06 15.60 -24.52
C GLU A 268 -21.53 16.99 -24.92
N ILE A 269 -21.25 17.21 -26.21
CA ILE A 269 -20.83 18.52 -26.73
C ILE A 269 -21.94 19.57 -26.57
N ASP A 270 -23.20 19.16 -26.65
CA ASP A 270 -24.38 20.02 -26.43
C ASP A 270 -24.74 20.20 -24.94
N GLY A 271 -24.01 19.57 -24.01
CA GLY A 271 -24.23 19.67 -22.56
C GLY A 271 -25.50 18.97 -22.05
N LYS A 272 -26.07 18.04 -22.83
CA LYS A 272 -27.33 17.34 -22.53
C LYS A 272 -27.14 15.91 -22.03
N ALA A 273 -25.93 15.38 -22.08
CA ALA A 273 -25.56 14.08 -21.53
C ALA A 273 -24.12 14.14 -20.99
N VAL A 274 -23.83 13.39 -19.93
CA VAL A 274 -22.45 13.13 -19.46
C VAL A 274 -22.18 11.66 -19.72
N LEU A 275 -21.15 11.37 -20.51
CA LEU A 275 -20.72 10.00 -20.75
C LEU A 275 -19.98 9.50 -19.50
N ILE A 276 -20.68 8.77 -18.63
CA ILE A 276 -20.03 8.05 -17.53
C ILE A 276 -19.38 6.83 -18.15
N ASN A 277 -18.06 6.90 -18.36
CA ASN A 277 -17.28 5.69 -18.58
C ASN A 277 -17.42 4.86 -17.29
N PHE A 278 -18.05 3.68 -17.38
CA PHE A 278 -17.78 2.61 -16.42
C PHE A 278 -16.34 2.16 -16.66
N ASP A 279 -15.40 3.00 -16.21
CA ASP A 279 -14.04 2.59 -16.04
C ASP A 279 -14.08 1.52 -14.94
N ASN A 280 -14.06 0.25 -15.34
CA ASN A 280 -13.65 -0.89 -14.51
C ASN A 280 -12.18 -0.73 -14.00
N ASN A 281 -11.65 0.49 -13.97
CA ASN A 281 -10.26 0.86 -13.74
C ASN A 281 -9.99 1.42 -12.34
N SER A 282 -11.01 1.57 -11.48
CA SER A 282 -10.82 2.03 -10.09
C SER A 282 -10.31 0.94 -9.14
N GLY A 283 -10.25 -0.31 -9.61
CA GLY A 283 -9.60 -1.41 -8.91
C GLY A 283 -8.07 -1.39 -9.08
N PRO A 284 -7.31 -2.01 -8.14
CA PRO A 284 -5.90 -2.38 -8.32
C PRO A 284 -5.55 -2.82 -9.74
N PHE A 285 -4.35 -2.49 -10.23
CA PHE A 285 -3.93 -2.80 -11.62
C PHE A 285 -4.27 -4.23 -12.07
N GLY A 286 -4.07 -5.24 -11.23
CA GLY A 286 -4.43 -6.62 -11.55
C GLY A 286 -5.92 -6.85 -11.84
N GLN A 287 -6.81 -6.14 -11.16
CA GLN A 287 -8.26 -6.24 -11.35
C GLN A 287 -8.76 -5.57 -12.64
N THR A 288 -7.96 -4.68 -13.24
CA THR A 288 -8.32 -4.00 -14.50
C THR A 288 -8.43 -4.97 -15.69
N PHE A 289 -7.75 -6.13 -15.64
CA PHE A 289 -7.79 -7.15 -16.70
C PHE A 289 -7.95 -8.59 -16.19
N ILE A 290 -7.89 -8.84 -14.88
CA ILE A 290 -8.12 -10.17 -14.28
C ILE A 290 -9.35 -10.08 -13.36
N ALA A 291 -10.47 -10.65 -13.81
CA ALA A 291 -11.71 -10.71 -13.03
C ALA A 291 -11.74 -11.82 -11.95
N ASP A 292 -10.72 -12.69 -11.91
CA ASP A 292 -10.63 -13.82 -10.98
C ASP A 292 -9.96 -13.39 -9.66
N ASP A 293 -10.77 -12.92 -8.71
CA ASP A 293 -10.30 -12.45 -7.40
C ASP A 293 -9.63 -13.57 -6.57
N PHE A 294 -10.03 -14.82 -6.77
CA PHE A 294 -9.39 -15.96 -6.12
C PHE A 294 -7.97 -16.16 -6.64
N PHE A 295 -7.76 -16.05 -7.96
CA PHE A 295 -6.44 -16.05 -8.55
C PHE A 295 -5.57 -14.91 -8.02
N LEU A 296 -6.08 -13.67 -7.98
CA LEU A 296 -5.35 -12.53 -7.43
C LEU A 296 -4.98 -12.72 -5.94
N SER A 297 -5.86 -13.37 -5.17
CA SER A 297 -5.57 -13.74 -3.77
C SER A 297 -4.43 -14.77 -3.66
N ILE A 298 -4.38 -15.76 -4.55
CA ILE A 298 -3.26 -16.72 -4.63
C ILE A 298 -1.96 -16.01 -5.00
N VAL A 299 -1.99 -15.06 -5.94
CA VAL A 299 -0.83 -14.25 -6.32
C VAL A 299 -0.31 -13.49 -5.10
N GLY A 300 -1.19 -12.83 -4.34
CA GLY A 300 -0.82 -12.13 -3.10
C GLY A 300 -0.20 -13.06 -2.04
N ALA A 301 -0.81 -14.23 -1.80
CA ALA A 301 -0.27 -15.22 -0.86
C ALA A 301 1.10 -15.75 -1.31
N SER A 302 1.26 -16.03 -2.61
CA SER A 302 2.52 -16.51 -3.19
C SER A 302 3.61 -15.45 -3.13
N ALA A 303 3.27 -14.18 -3.32
CA ALA A 303 4.19 -13.05 -3.19
C ALA A 303 4.72 -12.90 -1.77
N ALA A 304 3.87 -13.10 -0.74
CA ALA A 304 4.30 -13.07 0.67
C ALA A 304 5.26 -14.22 1.01
N VAL A 305 4.98 -15.43 0.52
CA VAL A 305 5.88 -16.59 0.68
C VAL A 305 7.21 -16.34 -0.02
N CYS A 306 7.16 -15.86 -1.27
CA CYS A 306 8.36 -15.54 -2.05
C CYS A 306 9.22 -14.46 -1.37
N ASN A 307 8.62 -13.39 -0.86
CA ASN A 307 9.31 -12.34 -0.10
C ASN A 307 10.05 -12.91 1.11
N THR A 308 9.42 -13.82 1.86
CA THR A 308 10.06 -14.48 3.01
C THR A 308 11.25 -15.33 2.59
N LEU A 309 11.09 -16.17 1.55
CA LEU A 309 12.17 -17.02 1.05
C LEU A 309 13.34 -16.22 0.48
N CYS A 310 13.06 -15.19 -0.33
CA CYS A 310 14.07 -14.32 -0.90
C CYS A 310 14.88 -13.58 0.17
N ARG A 311 14.24 -13.11 1.26
CA ARG A 311 14.94 -12.49 2.40
C ARG A 311 15.98 -13.42 3.02
N ILE A 312 15.63 -14.69 3.25
CA ILE A 312 16.54 -15.68 3.83
C ILE A 312 17.71 -15.96 2.87
N LEU A 313 17.43 -16.20 1.59
CA LEU A 313 18.45 -16.48 0.58
C LEU A 313 19.44 -15.32 0.43
N VAL A 314 18.92 -14.09 0.35
CA VAL A 314 19.72 -12.88 0.18
C VAL A 314 20.51 -12.54 1.44
N GLY A 315 19.97 -12.81 2.63
CA GLY A 315 20.71 -12.74 3.90
C GLY A 315 21.92 -13.67 3.90
N HIS A 316 21.73 -14.94 3.56
CA HIS A 316 22.84 -15.90 3.46
C HIS A 316 23.89 -15.48 2.42
N LEU A 317 23.45 -14.97 1.26
CA LEU A 317 24.38 -14.45 0.24
C LEU A 317 25.17 -13.23 0.76
N LYS A 318 24.56 -12.40 1.59
CA LYS A 318 25.21 -11.22 2.19
C LYS A 318 26.25 -11.58 3.24
N ASP A 319 26.08 -12.69 3.94
CA ASP A 319 27.09 -13.17 4.89
C ASP A 319 28.37 -13.63 4.17
N MET A 320 28.25 -14.06 2.92
CA MET A 320 29.39 -14.49 2.10
C MET A 320 30.00 -13.39 1.23
N THR A 321 29.26 -12.29 0.98
CA THR A 321 29.65 -11.29 -0.02
C THR A 321 29.38 -9.85 0.44
N THR A 322 29.63 -8.87 -0.43
CA THR A 322 29.40 -7.45 -0.10
C THR A 322 27.98 -7.02 -0.44
N TYR A 323 27.48 -5.98 0.24
CA TYR A 323 26.16 -5.41 -0.02
C TYR A 323 25.90 -5.15 -1.50
N LYS A 324 26.88 -4.56 -2.21
CA LYS A 324 26.73 -4.20 -3.61
C LYS A 324 26.58 -5.44 -4.51
N ILE A 325 27.35 -6.49 -4.26
CA ILE A 325 27.32 -7.72 -5.07
C ILE A 325 25.96 -8.42 -4.92
N CYS A 326 25.36 -8.41 -3.73
CA CYS A 326 24.01 -8.92 -3.52
C CYS A 326 22.93 -8.03 -4.15
N CYS A 327 22.99 -6.72 -3.87
CA CYS A 327 21.89 -5.80 -4.15
C CYS A 327 21.80 -5.36 -5.61
N LEU A 328 22.93 -5.29 -6.32
CA LEU A 328 22.97 -4.85 -7.72
C LEU A 328 22.17 -5.74 -8.69
N PRO A 329 22.37 -7.08 -8.74
CA PRO A 329 21.58 -7.94 -9.63
C PRO A 329 20.09 -7.95 -9.25
N LEU A 330 19.78 -7.88 -7.95
CA LEU A 330 18.40 -7.77 -7.46
C LEU A 330 17.73 -6.48 -7.95
N SER A 331 18.41 -5.33 -7.85
CA SER A 331 17.86 -4.03 -8.28
C SER A 331 17.68 -3.97 -9.80
N CYS A 332 18.59 -4.58 -10.56
CA CYS A 332 18.47 -4.72 -12.01
C CYS A 332 17.24 -5.55 -12.38
N LEU A 333 17.09 -6.73 -11.78
CA LEU A 333 15.95 -7.62 -12.05
C LEU A 333 14.62 -7.01 -11.62
N ALA A 334 14.58 -6.32 -10.46
CA ALA A 334 13.39 -5.58 -10.02
C ALA A 334 12.99 -4.51 -11.04
N THR A 335 13.94 -3.74 -11.56
CA THR A 335 13.68 -2.70 -12.57
C THR A 335 13.09 -3.32 -13.85
N ILE A 336 13.67 -4.43 -14.33
CA ILE A 336 13.17 -5.13 -15.52
C ILE A 336 11.72 -5.60 -15.30
N LEU A 337 11.43 -6.21 -14.14
CA LEU A 337 10.10 -6.74 -13.83
C LEU A 337 9.06 -5.63 -13.70
N VAL A 338 9.38 -4.51 -13.03
CA VAL A 338 8.47 -3.36 -12.86
C VAL A 338 8.17 -2.71 -14.22
N VAL A 339 9.18 -2.50 -15.04
CA VAL A 339 9.01 -1.91 -16.39
C VAL A 339 8.27 -2.86 -17.34
N ALA A 340 8.31 -4.18 -17.09
CA ALA A 340 7.57 -5.17 -17.87
C ALA A 340 6.08 -5.28 -17.50
N LEU A 341 5.64 -4.74 -16.36
CA LEU A 341 4.23 -4.81 -15.91
C LEU A 341 3.20 -4.28 -16.94
N PRO A 342 3.44 -3.21 -17.73
CA PRO A 342 2.48 -2.74 -18.72
C PRO A 342 2.23 -3.74 -19.86
N LEU A 343 3.12 -4.71 -20.07
CA LEU A 343 2.96 -5.74 -21.09
C LEU A 343 2.07 -6.89 -20.61
N THR A 344 1.87 -7.05 -19.30
CA THR A 344 1.15 -8.19 -18.74
C THR A 344 -0.32 -8.31 -19.18
N PRO A 345 -1.08 -7.20 -19.40
CA PRO A 345 -2.47 -7.30 -19.89
C PRO A 345 -2.59 -7.92 -21.28
N TYR A 346 -1.57 -7.81 -22.12
CA TYR A 346 -1.55 -8.35 -23.49
C TYR A 346 -1.07 -9.81 -23.55
N THR A 347 -0.78 -10.41 -22.40
CA THR A 347 -0.22 -11.76 -22.30
C THR A 347 -1.09 -12.65 -21.43
N HIS A 348 -0.62 -13.87 -21.14
CA HIS A 348 -1.34 -14.78 -20.27
C HIS A 348 -1.29 -14.34 -18.79
N ARG A 349 -2.40 -14.46 -18.05
CA ARG A 349 -2.53 -14.10 -16.62
C ARG A 349 -1.45 -14.68 -15.68
N MET A 350 -0.81 -15.80 -16.06
CA MET A 350 0.31 -16.38 -15.29
C MET A 350 1.60 -15.56 -15.39
N VAL A 351 1.81 -14.85 -16.50
CA VAL A 351 2.97 -13.96 -16.67
C VAL A 351 2.86 -12.81 -15.67
N TYR A 352 1.67 -12.22 -15.52
CA TYR A 352 1.38 -11.25 -14.47
C TYR A 352 1.72 -11.79 -13.07
N ALA A 353 1.21 -12.99 -12.73
CA ALA A 353 1.45 -13.61 -11.43
C ALA A 353 2.96 -13.80 -11.15
N VAL A 354 3.71 -14.35 -12.10
CA VAL A 354 5.15 -14.56 -11.94
C VAL A 354 5.88 -13.22 -11.80
N CYS A 355 5.56 -12.23 -12.64
CA CYS A 355 6.17 -10.91 -12.56
C CYS A 355 5.94 -10.24 -11.20
N VAL A 356 4.70 -10.25 -10.69
CA VAL A 356 4.36 -9.64 -9.39
C VAL A 356 5.02 -10.39 -8.24
N VAL A 357 4.91 -11.72 -8.20
CA VAL A 357 5.49 -12.55 -7.12
C VAL A 357 7.00 -12.37 -7.06
N CYS A 358 7.69 -12.40 -8.20
CA CYS A 358 9.13 -12.17 -8.25
C CYS A 358 9.50 -10.72 -7.88
N ALA A 359 8.77 -9.72 -8.37
CA ALA A 359 9.06 -8.31 -8.07
C ALA A 359 8.92 -8.02 -6.58
N VAL A 360 7.81 -8.44 -5.96
CA VAL A 360 7.57 -8.28 -4.52
C VAL A 360 8.64 -9.03 -3.71
N GLY A 361 8.99 -10.24 -4.13
CA GLY A 361 10.02 -11.04 -3.47
C GLY A 361 11.39 -10.37 -3.49
N ILE A 362 11.80 -9.86 -4.65
CA ILE A 362 13.10 -9.22 -4.85
C ILE A 362 13.17 -7.88 -4.12
N VAL A 363 12.20 -6.98 -4.35
CA VAL A 363 12.18 -5.65 -3.71
C VAL A 363 12.07 -5.80 -2.20
N GLY A 364 11.19 -6.68 -1.71
CA GLY A 364 11.03 -6.98 -0.29
C GLY A 364 12.28 -7.58 0.36
N SER A 365 13.11 -8.31 -0.39
CA SER A 365 14.39 -8.86 0.10
C SER A 365 15.48 -7.81 0.29
N GLN A 366 15.43 -6.68 -0.42
CA GLN A 366 16.42 -5.62 -0.27
C GLN A 366 16.40 -5.01 1.13
N TYR A 367 15.25 -4.97 1.79
CA TYR A 367 15.11 -4.52 3.18
C TYR A 367 15.94 -5.33 4.17
N ALA A 368 16.16 -6.62 3.91
CA ALA A 368 17.00 -7.45 4.78
C ALA A 368 18.48 -7.04 4.70
N LEU A 369 18.92 -6.46 3.57
CA LEU A 369 20.30 -6.03 3.35
C LEU A 369 20.61 -4.63 3.92
N MET A 370 19.58 -3.78 4.06
CA MET A 370 19.77 -2.36 4.39
C MET A 370 20.40 -2.12 5.77
N PRO A 371 20.00 -2.80 6.87
CA PRO A 371 20.66 -2.63 8.17
C PRO A 371 22.14 -2.97 8.14
N SER A 372 22.51 -4.01 7.39
CA SER A 372 23.91 -4.41 7.19
C SER A 372 24.68 -3.32 6.43
N ALA A 373 24.11 -2.76 5.36
CA ALA A 373 24.71 -1.67 4.60
C ALA A 373 24.94 -0.41 5.45
N ILE A 374 23.95 -0.02 6.25
CA ILE A 374 24.03 1.14 7.14
C ILE A 374 25.13 0.94 8.18
N THR A 375 25.20 -0.27 8.76
CA THR A 375 26.22 -0.62 9.75
C THR A 375 27.62 -0.61 9.13
N GLU A 376 27.78 -1.13 7.90
CA GLU A 376 29.05 -1.05 7.16
C GLU A 376 29.45 0.39 6.79
N ALA A 377 28.46 1.27 6.55
CA ALA A 377 28.69 2.67 6.18
C ALA A 377 29.09 3.57 7.36
N PHE A 378 28.48 3.34 8.53
CA PHE A 378 28.57 4.25 9.68
C PHE A 378 29.19 3.62 10.93
N GLY A 379 29.36 2.29 10.99
CA GLY A 379 29.96 1.57 12.10
C GLY A 379 28.96 1.10 13.15
N GLU A 380 29.40 0.21 14.03
CA GLU A 380 28.53 -0.55 14.94
C GLU A 380 28.09 0.23 16.18
N ARG A 381 28.93 1.13 16.70
CA ARG A 381 28.70 1.85 17.97
C ARG A 381 27.36 2.59 18.09
N PHE A 382 26.91 3.21 17.00
CA PHE A 382 25.66 3.97 16.93
C PHE A 382 24.72 3.42 15.85
N ALA A 383 24.87 2.14 15.50
CA ALA A 383 24.16 1.52 14.39
C ALA A 383 22.63 1.69 14.52
N SER A 384 22.03 1.37 15.67
CA SER A 384 20.57 1.43 15.85
C SER A 384 19.97 2.81 15.56
N ILE A 385 20.59 3.89 16.07
CA ILE A 385 20.10 5.26 15.83
C ILE A 385 20.33 5.67 14.37
N ASN A 386 21.50 5.36 13.81
CA ASN A 386 21.80 5.68 12.41
C ASN A 386 20.88 4.92 11.45
N ILE A 387 20.55 3.67 11.75
CA ILE A 387 19.55 2.87 11.02
C ILE A 387 18.20 3.58 11.09
N GLY A 388 17.70 3.88 12.29
CA GLY A 388 16.42 4.59 12.44
C GLY A 388 16.37 5.89 11.64
N LEU A 389 17.43 6.70 11.68
CA LEU A 389 17.51 7.97 10.94
C LEU A 389 17.49 7.81 9.42
N VAL A 390 18.17 6.81 8.87
CA VAL A 390 18.11 6.53 7.43
C VAL A 390 16.71 6.03 7.04
N TYR A 391 16.10 5.19 7.87
CA TYR A 391 14.74 4.68 7.65
C TYR A 391 13.65 5.75 7.80
N MET A 392 13.90 6.92 8.40
CA MET A 392 12.93 8.03 8.38
C MET A 392 12.55 8.45 6.95
N SER A 393 13.37 8.15 5.96
CA SER A 393 13.06 8.38 4.56
C SER A 393 11.90 7.51 4.03
N THR A 394 11.58 6.37 4.66
CA THR A 394 10.40 5.56 4.28
C THR A 394 9.10 6.26 4.62
N VAL A 395 9.04 7.00 5.73
CA VAL A 395 7.85 7.79 6.10
C VAL A 395 7.53 8.83 5.03
N ILE A 396 8.56 9.46 4.46
CA ILE A 396 8.40 10.41 3.37
C ILE A 396 7.89 9.70 2.11
N ALA A 397 8.41 8.51 1.82
CA ALA A 397 7.95 7.67 0.72
C ALA A 397 6.48 7.25 0.89
N ASP A 398 6.05 6.85 2.09
CA ASP A 398 4.68 6.40 2.35
C ASP A 398 3.67 7.55 2.14
N ILE A 399 3.99 8.74 2.66
CA ILE A 399 3.14 9.93 2.48
C ILE A 399 3.08 10.33 1.00
N ALA A 400 4.24 10.36 0.32
CA ALA A 400 4.32 10.68 -1.10
C ALA A 400 3.61 9.64 -1.96
N GLY A 401 3.73 8.35 -1.61
CA GLY A 401 3.09 7.23 -2.27
C GLY A 401 1.56 7.27 -2.12
N ALA A 402 1.05 7.57 -0.93
CA ALA A 402 -0.38 7.74 -0.70
C ALA A 402 -0.94 8.89 -1.53
N PHE A 403 -0.30 10.07 -1.51
CA PHE A 403 -0.72 11.22 -2.31
C PHE A 403 -0.65 10.92 -3.83
N ALA A 404 0.42 10.26 -4.28
CA ALA A 404 0.55 9.84 -5.67
C ALA A 404 -0.56 8.85 -6.06
N SER A 405 -0.88 7.88 -5.20
CA SER A 405 -1.95 6.91 -5.49
C SER A 405 -3.33 7.54 -5.62
N GLN A 406 -3.63 8.59 -4.86
CA GLN A 406 -4.96 9.25 -4.86
C GLN A 406 -5.13 10.26 -6.00
N HIS A 407 -4.11 11.05 -6.32
CA HIS A 407 -4.26 12.15 -7.28
C HIS A 407 -3.54 11.93 -8.62
N LEU A 408 -2.44 11.19 -8.62
CA LEU A 408 -1.68 10.95 -9.85
C LEU A 408 -2.28 9.80 -10.66
N THR A 409 -2.96 8.83 -10.03
CA THR A 409 -3.63 7.74 -10.76
C THR A 409 -4.75 8.27 -11.64
N ASP A 410 -5.55 9.22 -11.16
CA ASP A 410 -6.66 9.83 -11.89
C ASP A 410 -6.20 10.65 -13.11
N THR A 411 -4.99 11.22 -13.04
CA THR A 411 -4.46 12.11 -14.09
C THR A 411 -3.53 11.41 -15.08
N LEU A 412 -2.72 10.46 -14.61
CA LEU A 412 -1.72 9.75 -15.42
C LEU A 412 -2.18 8.36 -15.89
N GLY A 413 -3.24 7.83 -15.29
CA GLY A 413 -3.67 6.46 -15.46
C GLY A 413 -2.63 5.44 -15.01
N TRP A 414 -2.97 4.15 -15.10
CA TRP A 414 -2.08 3.07 -14.69
C TRP A 414 -0.77 3.03 -15.48
N SER A 415 -0.80 3.28 -16.79
CA SER A 415 0.42 3.27 -17.63
C SER A 415 1.41 4.38 -17.22
N GLY A 416 0.92 5.58 -16.90
CA GLY A 416 1.77 6.67 -16.43
C GLY A 416 2.33 6.41 -15.03
N MET A 417 1.52 5.82 -14.14
CA MET A 417 1.98 5.41 -12.81
C MET A 417 3.06 4.33 -12.86
N ILE A 418 2.90 3.31 -13.72
CA ILE A 418 3.95 2.28 -13.90
C ILE A 418 5.23 2.90 -14.47
N ALA A 419 5.12 3.82 -15.43
CA ALA A 419 6.30 4.51 -15.96
C ALA A 419 7.03 5.32 -14.89
N LEU A 420 6.30 6.05 -14.04
CA LEU A 420 6.86 6.81 -12.91
C LEU A 420 7.62 5.88 -11.94
N VAL A 421 7.01 4.76 -11.56
CA VAL A 421 7.61 3.79 -10.64
C VAL A 421 8.78 3.06 -11.29
N GLY A 422 8.72 2.80 -12.60
CA GLY A 422 9.84 2.29 -13.39
C GLY A 422 11.03 3.24 -13.39
N VAL A 423 10.81 4.55 -13.47
CA VAL A 423 11.85 5.58 -13.31
C VAL A 423 12.44 5.54 -11.90
N CYS A 424 11.61 5.43 -10.85
CA CYS A 424 12.09 5.27 -9.47
C CYS A 424 12.98 4.02 -9.31
N ALA A 425 12.56 2.88 -9.87
CA ALA A 425 13.33 1.63 -9.84
C ALA A 425 14.67 1.77 -10.61
N LEU A 426 14.67 2.46 -11.75
CA LEU A 426 15.88 2.74 -12.51
C LEU A 426 16.85 3.62 -11.72
N ILE A 427 16.36 4.67 -11.05
CA ILE A 427 17.19 5.54 -10.19
C ILE A 427 17.74 4.73 -9.01
N ASP A 428 16.94 3.85 -8.39
CA ASP A 428 17.40 2.95 -7.33
C ASP A 428 18.54 2.04 -7.81
N PHE A 429 18.40 1.44 -8.99
CA PHE A 429 19.45 0.65 -9.62
C PHE A 429 20.72 1.48 -9.87
N LEU A 430 20.60 2.69 -10.42
CA LEU A 430 21.73 3.58 -10.68
C LEU A 430 22.45 3.98 -9.39
N ILE A 431 21.71 4.30 -8.32
CA ILE A 431 22.28 4.56 -6.99
C ILE A 431 23.06 3.34 -6.50
N THR A 432 22.47 2.15 -6.62
CA THR A 432 23.11 0.89 -6.22
C THR A 432 24.40 0.62 -7.01
N PHE A 433 24.40 0.94 -8.30
CA PHE A 433 25.58 0.84 -9.16
C PHE A 433 26.68 1.83 -8.75
N LEU A 434 26.32 3.05 -8.37
CA LEU A 434 27.25 4.10 -7.95
C LEU A 434 27.78 3.91 -6.51
N LEU A 435 27.13 3.07 -5.70
CA LEU A 435 27.61 2.76 -4.36
C LEU A 435 29.00 2.09 -4.40
N PRO A 436 29.94 2.48 -3.52
CA PRO A 436 31.28 1.91 -3.48
C PRO A 436 31.27 0.49 -2.89
N ASN A 437 32.07 -0.43 -3.46
CA ASN A 437 32.13 -1.85 -3.02
C ASN A 437 32.58 -2.02 -1.56
N ASN A 438 33.54 -1.22 -1.08
CA ASN A 438 34.17 -1.40 0.23
C ASN A 438 33.81 -0.22 1.16
N GLN A 439 32.57 -0.19 1.64
CA GLN A 439 32.09 0.87 2.53
C GLN A 439 32.84 0.87 3.86
N HIS A 440 33.10 -0.31 4.43
CA HIS A 440 33.88 -0.48 5.65
C HIS A 440 35.29 0.15 5.56
N LEU A 441 35.98 0.03 4.42
CA LEU A 441 37.31 0.65 4.24
C LEU A 441 37.23 2.18 4.18
N ARG A 442 36.13 2.74 3.63
CA ARG A 442 35.88 4.19 3.63
C ARG A 442 35.61 4.72 5.02
N LEU A 443 34.82 4.00 5.83
CA LEU A 443 34.58 4.32 7.23
C LEU A 443 35.90 4.40 8.00
N LYS A 444 36.75 3.36 7.90
CA LYS A 444 38.08 3.36 8.52
C LYS A 444 38.91 4.57 8.13
N LYS A 445 38.97 4.94 6.83
CA LYS A 445 39.67 6.15 6.38
C LYS A 445 39.12 7.43 7.00
N ARG A 446 37.81 7.56 7.19
CA ARG A 446 37.19 8.74 7.83
C ARG A 446 37.54 8.83 9.31
N LEU A 447 37.51 7.72 10.02
CA LEU A 447 37.89 7.64 11.43
C LEU A 447 39.36 8.05 11.62
N VAL A 448 40.29 7.49 10.83
CA VAL A 448 41.72 7.89 10.88
C VAL A 448 41.90 9.38 10.60
N ASN A 449 41.24 9.91 9.56
CA ASN A 449 41.34 11.32 9.20
C ASN A 449 40.79 12.24 10.29
N ARG A 450 39.71 11.84 10.98
CA ARG A 450 39.14 12.58 12.11
C ARG A 450 40.13 12.63 13.26
N ASP A 451 40.70 11.49 13.64
CA ASP A 451 41.62 11.42 14.77
C ASP A 451 42.90 12.22 14.47
N MET A 452 43.36 12.21 13.22
CA MET A 452 44.48 13.05 12.79
C MET A 452 44.15 14.55 12.80
N LYS A 453 42.91 14.96 12.48
CA LYS A 453 42.47 16.36 12.59
C LYS A 453 42.34 16.81 14.05
N SER A 454 41.78 15.98 14.93
CA SER A 454 41.61 16.31 16.34
C SER A 454 42.96 16.46 17.07
N LEU A 455 43.95 15.65 16.68
CA LEU A 455 45.34 15.78 17.16
C LEU A 455 45.98 17.08 16.69
N LYS A 456 45.83 17.43 15.41
CA LYS A 456 46.35 18.70 14.88
C LYS A 456 45.72 19.92 15.54
N ALA A 457 44.42 19.90 15.78
CA ALA A 457 43.72 20.98 16.47
C ALA A 457 44.25 21.15 17.91
N LYS A 458 44.41 20.06 18.67
CA LYS A 458 44.99 20.10 20.02
C LYS A 458 46.44 20.63 20.02
N CYS A 459 47.26 20.23 19.05
CA CYS A 459 48.62 20.77 18.94
C CYS A 459 48.68 22.25 18.53
N CYS A 460 47.62 22.81 17.93
CA CYS A 460 47.54 24.22 17.57
C CYS A 460 46.97 25.11 18.68
N ASP A 461 46.17 24.55 19.59
CA ASP A 461 45.61 25.29 20.74
C ASP A 461 46.62 25.44 21.89
N ASP A 462 47.62 24.57 21.98
CA ASP A 462 48.77 24.76 22.87
C ASP A 462 49.70 25.86 22.30
N LYS A 463 49.63 27.08 22.85
CA LYS A 463 50.56 28.20 22.55
C LYS A 463 52.03 27.79 22.72
N PRO A 464 52.98 28.44 21.99
CA PRO A 464 54.31 27.90 21.75
C PRO A 464 55.18 28.03 23.00
N PHE A 465 55.22 26.99 23.83
CA PHE A 465 56.41 26.78 24.65
C PHE A 465 57.43 26.05 23.80
N ALA A 466 58.54 26.75 23.54
CA ALA A 466 59.72 26.23 22.87
C ALA A 466 60.09 24.85 23.45
N ILE A 467 60.44 23.91 22.57
CA ILE A 467 61.69 23.13 22.59
C ILE A 467 61.64 22.11 21.44
N GLY A 468 62.70 22.15 20.63
CA GLY A 468 63.34 21.07 19.86
C GLY A 468 62.52 19.90 19.35
N VAL A 469 62.56 19.72 18.01
CA VAL A 469 62.61 18.43 17.30
C VAL A 469 61.97 17.26 18.07
N TYR A 470 60.64 17.25 18.14
CA TYR A 470 59.93 16.03 18.51
C TYR A 470 60.02 15.05 17.33
N ASN A 471 60.96 14.12 17.46
CA ASN A 471 61.09 12.94 16.61
C ASN A 471 59.76 12.16 16.63
N CYS A 472 59.27 11.70 15.48
CA CYS A 472 57.97 11.05 15.29
C CYS A 472 57.69 9.85 16.24
N ASN A 473 58.72 9.31 16.89
CA ASN A 473 58.61 8.23 17.88
C ASN A 473 57.90 8.64 19.19
N THR A 474 57.86 9.91 19.56
CA THR A 474 57.24 10.31 20.85
C THR A 474 55.70 10.36 20.78
N ILE A 475 55.14 10.57 19.58
CA ILE A 475 53.68 10.55 19.34
C ILE A 475 53.14 9.11 19.42
N ALA A 476 53.95 8.10 19.06
CA ALA A 476 53.60 6.69 19.22
C ALA A 476 53.49 6.29 20.70
N ASN A 477 54.39 6.78 21.56
CA ASN A 477 54.42 6.42 22.98
C ASN A 477 53.37 7.11 23.85
N THR A 478 52.81 8.26 23.43
CA THR A 478 51.71 8.91 24.18
C THR A 478 50.35 8.26 23.92
N MET A 479 50.21 7.46 22.86
CA MET A 479 48.97 6.75 22.54
C MET A 479 48.87 5.38 23.23
N THR A 480 49.97 4.67 23.45
CA THR A 480 49.98 3.42 24.23
C THR A 480 49.57 3.65 25.68
N THR A 481 49.84 4.83 26.26
CA THR A 481 49.42 5.17 27.62
C THR A 481 47.93 5.55 27.74
N ARG A 482 47.25 5.91 26.64
CA ARG A 482 45.79 6.13 26.66
C ARG A 482 44.99 4.83 26.54
N ARG A 483 45.54 3.79 25.90
CA ARG A 483 44.91 2.46 25.78
C ARG A 483 44.78 1.71 27.12
N THR A 484 45.58 2.02 28.14
CA THR A 484 45.50 1.39 29.47
C THR A 484 44.59 2.09 30.48
N LYS A 485 44.11 3.31 30.21
CA LYS A 485 43.20 4.04 31.14
C LYS A 485 41.71 3.93 30.80
N ALA A 486 41.34 3.39 29.63
CA ALA A 486 39.94 3.23 29.24
C ALA A 486 39.33 1.86 29.64
N THR A 487 40.11 0.95 30.24
CA THR A 487 39.64 -0.36 30.73
C THR A 487 39.36 -0.40 32.23
N ARG A 488 39.35 0.76 32.90
CA ARG A 488 38.83 0.92 34.27
C ARG A 488 38.04 2.22 34.36
N LEU A 489 36.74 2.14 34.06
CA LEU A 489 35.63 2.78 34.76
C LEU A 489 34.32 2.32 34.12
#